data_AF-A0A6B2CJ18-F1
#
_entry.id   AF-A0A6B2CJ18-F1
#
_cell.length_a   1.000
_cell.length_b   1.000
_cell.length_c   1.000
_cell.angle_alpha   90.00
_cell.angle_beta   90.00
_cell.angle_gamma   90.00
#
_symmetry.space_group_name_H-M   'P 1'
#
loop_
_entity.id
_entity.type
_entity.pdbx_description
1 polymer ?
#
loop_
_entity_poly.entity_id
_entity_poly.type
_entity_poly.pdbx_seq_one_letter_code
_entity_poly.pdbx_strand_id
1 'polypeptide(L)'
;MLRLNRYIGVGFALGLLAVALAVILMFNQYSLSPIIVDRNCEGNYSINARGDVLLILNNTGNEAAALNLLIHQHIPQTNITIPQEYNISVTPLNTTILTYGHVLGIAIDCSSPSLYVSVYLLRRPVYYLPLWLIMTVSFIFSVALVIIGYLMLLESSISTRGKR
;
A
#
# COMPACT_ATOMS: atom_id res chain seq x y z
N MET A 1 -8.50 -37.39 23.80
CA MET A 1 -7.37 -37.07 22.89
C MET A 1 -7.82 -36.56 21.51
N LEU A 2 -8.78 -37.19 20.81
CA LEU A 2 -9.17 -36.79 19.44
C LEU A 2 -9.65 -35.31 19.31
N ARG A 3 -10.43 -34.80 20.28
CA ARG A 3 -10.90 -33.40 20.29
C ARG A 3 -9.78 -32.38 20.57
N LEU A 4 -8.80 -32.78 21.37
CA LEU A 4 -7.66 -31.95 21.79
C LEU A 4 -6.72 -31.67 20.61
N ASN A 5 -6.43 -32.71 19.82
CA ASN A 5 -5.65 -32.59 18.60
C ASN A 5 -6.36 -31.71 17.54
N ARG A 6 -7.69 -31.69 17.55
CA ARG A 6 -8.49 -30.90 16.61
C ARG A 6 -8.42 -29.40 16.89
N TYR A 7 -8.46 -28.96 18.15
CA TYR A 7 -8.35 -27.52 18.47
C TYR A 7 -6.98 -26.94 18.11
N ILE A 8 -5.91 -27.65 18.47
CA ILE A 8 -4.53 -27.24 18.13
C ILE A 8 -4.32 -27.27 16.61
N GLY A 9 -4.79 -28.31 15.93
CA GLY A 9 -4.70 -28.42 14.47
C GLY A 9 -5.46 -27.31 13.73
N VAL A 10 -6.69 -27.00 14.15
CA VAL A 10 -7.48 -25.89 13.55
C VAL A 10 -6.84 -24.54 13.85
N GLY A 11 -6.35 -24.33 15.07
CA GLY A 11 -5.62 -23.11 15.44
C GLY A 11 -4.38 -22.91 14.57
N PHE A 12 -3.58 -23.95 14.36
CA PHE A 12 -2.40 -23.89 13.50
C PHE A 12 -2.75 -23.60 12.03
N ALA A 13 -3.80 -24.24 11.49
CA ALA A 13 -4.27 -23.98 10.13
C ALA A 13 -4.73 -22.52 9.92
N LEU A 14 -5.48 -21.96 10.88
CA LEU A 14 -5.88 -20.54 10.85
C LEU A 14 -4.68 -19.60 10.96
N GLY A 15 -3.66 -19.98 11.73
CA GLY A 15 -2.41 -19.24 11.84
C GLY A 15 -1.65 -19.19 10.51
N LEU A 16 -1.51 -20.34 9.84
CA LEU A 16 -0.91 -20.41 8.50
C LEU A 16 -1.69 -19.59 7.47
N LEU A 17 -3.02 -19.63 7.52
CA LEU A 17 -3.87 -18.79 6.67
C LEU A 17 -3.60 -17.30 6.91
N ALA A 18 -3.53 -16.86 8.17
CA ALA A 18 -3.23 -15.48 8.50
C ALA A 18 -1.84 -15.04 7.99
N VAL A 19 -0.83 -15.91 8.11
CA VAL A 19 0.51 -15.63 7.56
C VAL A 19 0.48 -15.52 6.03
N ALA A 20 -0.20 -16.43 5.34
CA ALA A 20 -0.34 -16.36 3.88
C ALA A 20 -1.05 -15.06 3.43
N LEU A 21 -2.13 -14.70 4.12
CA LEU A 21 -2.85 -13.44 3.87
C LEU A 21 -1.97 -12.21 4.12
N ALA A 22 -1.15 -12.23 5.18
CA ALA A 22 -0.21 -11.16 5.47
C ALA A 22 0.80 -10.97 4.33
N VAL A 23 1.36 -12.07 3.81
CA VAL A 23 2.29 -12.03 2.67
C VAL A 23 1.62 -11.44 1.43
N ILE A 24 0.39 -11.87 1.11
CA ILE A 24 -0.36 -11.33 -0.03
C ILE A 24 -0.59 -9.82 0.13
N LEU A 25 -0.99 -9.37 1.32
CA LEU A 25 -1.25 -7.95 1.61
C LEU A 25 0.01 -7.09 1.58
N MET A 26 1.18 -7.65 1.95
CA MET A 26 2.47 -6.93 1.84
C MET A 26 2.85 -6.68 0.38
N PHE A 27 2.70 -7.67 -0.50
CA PHE A 27 3.07 -7.51 -1.92
C PHE A 27 2.06 -6.70 -2.73
N ASN A 28 0.78 -6.77 -2.38
CA ASN A 28 -0.30 -6.11 -3.13
C ASN A 28 -0.96 -4.97 -2.34
N GLN A 29 -0.14 -4.15 -1.68
CA GLN A 29 -0.59 -3.06 -0.82
C GLN A 29 -1.22 -1.88 -1.59
N TYR A 30 -0.78 -1.63 -2.82
CA TYR A 30 -1.19 -0.47 -3.62
C TYR A 30 -1.62 -0.87 -5.03
N SER A 31 -2.63 -0.16 -5.54
CA SER A 31 -3.06 -0.16 -6.92
C SER A 31 -2.88 1.24 -7.49
N LEU A 32 -2.52 1.32 -8.76
CA LEU A 32 -2.42 2.57 -9.49
C LEU A 32 -3.77 2.88 -10.15
N SER A 33 -4.29 4.07 -9.89
CA SER A 33 -5.47 4.61 -10.57
C SER A 33 -5.03 5.78 -11.45
N PRO A 34 -5.12 5.67 -12.79
CA PRO A 34 -4.69 6.75 -13.67
C PRO A 34 -5.56 8.00 -13.47
N ILE A 35 -4.92 9.18 -13.45
CA ILE A 35 -5.59 10.48 -13.59
C ILE A 35 -5.28 11.07 -14.97
N ILE A 36 -4.00 11.05 -15.35
CA ILE A 36 -3.51 11.44 -16.67
C ILE A 36 -2.58 10.34 -17.14
N VAL A 37 -2.67 9.98 -18.42
CA VAL A 37 -1.80 8.98 -19.05
C VAL A 37 -1.24 9.57 -20.32
N ASP A 38 0.09 9.54 -20.43
CA ASP A 38 0.90 9.94 -21.57
C ASP A 38 0.41 11.25 -22.21
N ARG A 39 0.18 12.25 -21.35
CA ARG A 39 -0.17 13.58 -21.84
C ARG A 39 1.10 14.30 -22.23
N ASN A 40 1.14 14.79 -23.46
CA ASN A 40 2.21 15.67 -23.89
C ASN A 40 2.23 16.93 -23.01
N CYS A 41 3.40 17.28 -22.52
CA CYS A 41 3.59 18.36 -21.60
C CYS A 41 3.93 19.64 -22.39
N GLU A 42 2.86 20.32 -22.82
CA GLU A 42 2.96 21.61 -23.50
C GLU A 42 2.02 22.61 -22.80
N GLY A 43 2.62 23.49 -22.00
CA GLY A 43 1.94 24.51 -21.21
C GLY A 43 1.66 24.10 -19.76
N ASN A 44 0.84 24.90 -19.09
CA ASN A 44 0.47 24.65 -17.70
C ASN A 44 -0.84 23.86 -17.61
N TYR A 45 -0.94 23.00 -16.60
CA TYR A 45 -2.19 22.38 -16.21
C TYR A 45 -2.19 22.03 -14.73
N SER A 46 -3.37 22.04 -14.13
CA SER A 46 -3.57 21.67 -12.74
C SER A 46 -4.52 20.49 -12.61
N ILE A 47 -4.26 19.67 -11.61
CA ILE A 47 -4.97 18.44 -11.32
C ILE A 47 -5.31 18.45 -9.85
N ASN A 48 -6.59 18.22 -9.54
CA ASN A 48 -7.01 17.94 -8.19
C ASN A 48 -6.77 16.46 -7.89
N ALA A 49 -5.59 16.16 -7.33
CA ALA A 49 -5.22 14.83 -6.90
C ALA A 49 -5.26 14.80 -5.36
N ARG A 50 -6.17 14.01 -4.79
CA ARG A 50 -6.29 13.82 -3.34
C ARG A 50 -5.78 12.44 -2.95
N GLY A 51 -4.68 12.41 -2.20
CA GLY A 51 -4.03 11.19 -1.72
C GLY A 51 -2.57 11.09 -2.15
N ASP A 52 -2.03 9.88 -2.10
CA ASP A 52 -0.66 9.61 -2.54
C ASP A 52 -0.62 9.55 -4.07
N VAL A 53 0.41 10.14 -4.68
CA VAL A 53 0.53 10.30 -6.12
C VAL A 53 1.86 9.74 -6.62
N LEU A 54 1.80 8.97 -7.70
CA LEU A 54 2.93 8.55 -8.51
C LEU A 54 2.94 9.36 -9.81
N LEU A 55 4.04 10.04 -10.09
CA LEU A 55 4.28 10.78 -11.31
C LEU A 55 5.34 10.04 -12.13
N ILE A 56 5.02 9.74 -13.38
CA ILE A 56 5.93 9.14 -14.35
C ILE A 56 6.15 10.17 -15.45
N LEU A 57 7.41 10.49 -15.68
CA LEU A 57 7.86 11.48 -16.64
C LEU A 57 8.68 10.75 -17.69
N ASN A 58 8.24 10.73 -18.93
CA ASN A 58 8.93 10.03 -20.01
C ASN A 58 9.36 11.03 -21.08
N ASN A 59 10.66 11.27 -21.18
CA ASN A 59 11.21 12.14 -22.23
C ASN A 59 11.56 11.31 -23.45
N THR A 60 10.81 11.45 -24.53
CA THR A 60 11.08 10.78 -25.82
C THR A 60 11.91 11.64 -26.75
N GLY A 61 12.30 12.84 -26.33
CA GLY A 61 13.12 13.77 -27.10
C GLY A 61 14.61 13.49 -26.96
N ASN A 62 15.38 14.10 -27.88
CA ASN A 62 16.84 14.04 -27.89
C ASN A 62 17.49 15.11 -27.01
N GLU A 63 16.70 16.01 -26.43
CA GLU A 63 17.13 17.07 -25.54
C GLU A 63 16.53 16.89 -24.14
N ALA A 64 17.18 17.46 -23.12
CA ALA A 64 16.66 17.41 -21.77
C ALA A 64 15.39 18.25 -21.65
N ALA A 65 14.35 17.70 -21.05
CA ALA A 65 13.11 18.41 -20.79
C ALA A 65 13.09 18.90 -19.35
N ALA A 66 12.86 20.19 -19.14
CA ALA A 66 12.65 20.76 -17.81
C ALA A 66 11.16 20.96 -17.55
N LEU A 67 10.75 20.76 -16.31
CA LEU A 67 9.39 21.01 -15.85
C LEU A 67 9.40 21.58 -14.43
N ASN A 68 8.40 22.41 -14.15
CA ASN A 68 8.15 22.95 -12.83
C ASN A 68 6.87 22.30 -12.28
N LEU A 69 6.98 21.73 -11.10
CA LEU A 69 5.89 21.09 -10.36
C LEU A 69 5.58 21.90 -9.13
N LEU A 70 4.32 22.29 -8.97
CA LEU A 70 3.79 22.83 -7.73
C LEU A 70 2.87 21.79 -7.10
N ILE A 71 3.22 21.29 -5.93
CA ILE A 71 2.48 20.24 -5.22
C ILE A 71 1.96 20.82 -3.92
N HIS A 72 0.65 20.73 -3.71
CA HIS A 72 0.02 21.09 -2.44
C HIS A 72 0.02 19.88 -1.53
N GLN A 73 1.04 19.78 -0.67
CA GLN A 73 1.18 18.68 0.27
C GLN A 73 0.43 18.99 1.58
N HIS A 74 -0.37 18.05 2.03
CA HIS A 74 -1.12 18.14 3.27
C HIS A 74 -0.39 17.39 4.39
N ILE A 75 -0.22 18.05 5.53
CA ILE A 75 0.33 17.45 6.74
C ILE A 75 -0.85 17.08 7.65
N PRO A 76 -1.27 15.79 7.67
CA PRO A 76 -2.49 15.39 8.38
C PRO A 76 -2.43 15.62 9.89
N GLN A 77 -1.24 15.61 10.49
CA GLN A 77 -1.06 15.82 11.92
C GLN A 77 -1.35 17.26 12.35
N THR A 78 -1.05 18.23 11.48
CA THR A 78 -1.20 19.66 11.78
C THR A 78 -2.36 20.31 11.03
N ASN A 79 -3.00 19.58 10.10
CA ASN A 79 -4.04 20.09 9.19
C ASN A 79 -3.56 21.29 8.35
N ILE A 80 -2.26 21.38 8.07
CA ILE A 80 -1.66 22.45 7.27
C ILE A 80 -1.41 21.91 5.85
N THR A 81 -1.67 22.76 4.85
CA THR A 81 -1.32 22.48 3.46
C THR A 81 -0.18 23.40 3.05
N ILE A 82 0.90 22.82 2.55
CA ILE A 82 2.11 23.55 2.15
C ILE A 82 2.30 23.39 0.64
N PRO A 83 2.39 24.50 -0.12
CA PRO A 83 2.83 24.45 -1.51
C PRO A 83 4.33 24.14 -1.56
N GLN A 84 4.71 23.15 -2.36
CA GLN A 84 6.11 22.80 -2.62
C GLN A 84 6.38 22.89 -4.12
N GLU A 85 7.40 23.66 -4.47
CA GLU A 85 7.84 23.85 -5.85
C GLU A 85 9.08 22.99 -6.12
N TYR A 86 9.03 22.24 -7.22
CA TYR A 86 10.10 21.36 -7.67
C TYR A 86 10.43 21.65 -9.12
N ASN A 87 11.70 21.96 -9.39
CA ASN A 87 12.21 22.07 -10.75
C ASN A 87 12.92 20.77 -11.09
N ILE A 88 12.41 20.05 -12.10
CA ILE A 88 12.87 18.71 -12.45
C ILE A 88 13.35 18.75 -13.89
N SER A 89 14.54 18.21 -14.13
CA SER A 89 15.06 17.98 -15.47
C SER A 89 15.10 16.50 -15.75
N VAL A 90 14.47 16.09 -16.85
CA VAL A 90 14.43 14.71 -17.31
C VAL A 90 15.39 14.59 -18.50
N THR A 91 16.41 13.74 -18.33
CA THR A 91 17.39 13.47 -19.38
C THR A 91 16.73 12.92 -20.66
N PRO A 92 17.34 13.12 -21.84
CA PRO A 92 16.83 12.57 -23.10
C PRO A 92 16.61 11.06 -23.04
N LEU A 93 15.56 10.58 -23.72
CA LEU A 93 15.25 9.14 -23.89
C LEU A 93 15.21 8.37 -22.56
N ASN A 94 14.77 9.02 -21.48
CA ASN A 94 14.74 8.45 -20.14
C ASN A 94 13.39 8.65 -19.47
N THR A 95 13.10 7.75 -18.53
CA THR A 95 11.91 7.80 -17.69
C THR A 95 12.31 8.10 -16.25
N THR A 96 11.70 9.13 -15.66
CA THR A 96 11.86 9.50 -14.25
C THR A 96 10.56 9.23 -13.51
N ILE A 97 10.66 8.58 -12.34
CA ILE A 97 9.52 8.21 -11.51
C ILE A 97 9.64 8.95 -10.18
N LEU A 98 8.57 9.62 -9.76
CA LEU A 98 8.52 10.41 -8.54
C LEU A 98 7.27 10.07 -7.74
N THR A 99 7.39 10.04 -6.42
CA THR A 99 6.29 9.71 -5.51
C THR A 99 6.11 10.80 -4.47
N TYR A 100 4.87 11.24 -4.29
CA TYR A 100 4.50 12.26 -3.31
C TYR A 100 3.36 11.76 -2.44
N GLY A 101 3.52 11.87 -1.12
CA GLY A 101 2.50 11.46 -0.15
C GLY A 101 1.58 12.61 0.24
N HIS A 102 0.31 12.30 0.54
CA HIS A 102 -0.68 13.23 1.06
C HIS A 102 -0.85 14.51 0.22
N VAL A 103 -1.01 14.37 -1.09
CA VAL A 103 -1.22 15.48 -2.02
C VAL A 103 -2.69 15.89 -2.06
N LEU A 104 -2.97 17.18 -2.22
CA LEU A 104 -4.32 17.75 -2.46
C LEU A 104 -4.48 18.39 -3.83
N GLY A 105 -3.39 18.63 -4.54
CA GLY A 105 -3.38 19.20 -5.88
C GLY A 105 -1.97 19.24 -6.44
N ILE A 106 -1.87 19.13 -7.76
CA ILE A 106 -0.62 19.21 -8.51
C ILE A 106 -0.85 20.19 -9.65
N ALA A 107 0.02 21.18 -9.79
CA ALA A 107 0.15 21.96 -11.01
C ALA A 107 1.49 21.61 -11.68
N ILE A 108 1.44 21.42 -12.99
CA ILE A 108 2.58 21.04 -13.81
C ILE A 108 2.70 22.10 -14.89
N ASP A 109 3.87 22.68 -15.02
CA ASP A 109 4.21 23.62 -16.07
C ASP A 109 5.45 23.12 -16.78
N CYS A 110 5.34 22.86 -18.08
CA CYS A 110 6.51 22.58 -18.89
C CYS A 110 6.31 22.99 -20.34
N SER A 111 7.43 23.15 -21.03
CA SER A 111 7.48 23.72 -22.38
C SER A 111 8.00 22.74 -23.43
N SER A 112 8.07 21.44 -23.11
CA SER A 112 8.71 20.45 -23.97
C SER A 112 7.68 19.46 -24.55
N PRO A 113 7.33 19.58 -25.85
CA PRO A 113 6.38 18.69 -26.50
C PRO A 113 6.91 17.25 -26.70
N SER A 114 8.12 16.96 -26.23
CA SER A 114 8.72 15.62 -26.23
C SER A 114 8.71 14.97 -24.85
N LEU A 115 8.12 15.62 -23.85
CA LEU A 115 7.98 15.12 -22.51
C LEU A 115 6.53 14.67 -22.26
N TYR A 116 6.36 13.40 -21.96
CA TYR A 116 5.08 12.80 -21.62
C TYR A 116 4.95 12.65 -20.12
N VAL A 117 3.80 13.07 -19.59
CA VAL A 117 3.52 13.04 -18.15
C VAL A 117 2.34 12.12 -17.89
N SER A 118 2.56 11.16 -17.00
CA SER A 118 1.55 10.23 -16.50
C SER A 118 1.43 10.38 -14.98
N VAL A 119 0.21 10.59 -14.50
CA VAL A 119 -0.11 10.85 -13.09
C VAL A 119 -1.05 9.75 -12.63
N TYR A 120 -0.65 9.01 -11.60
CA TYR A 120 -1.43 7.95 -10.99
C TYR A 120 -1.67 8.24 -9.51
N LEU A 121 -2.89 7.99 -9.03
CA LEU A 121 -3.16 7.89 -7.60
C LEU A 121 -2.76 6.51 -7.09
N LEU A 122 -1.99 6.50 -6.01
CA LEU A 122 -1.71 5.31 -5.22
C LEU A 122 -2.89 5.11 -4.26
N ARG A 123 -3.68 4.06 -4.50
CA ARG A 123 -4.81 3.71 -3.63
C ARG A 123 -4.63 2.29 -3.12
N ARG A 124 -5.08 2.04 -1.90
CA ARG A 124 -5.24 0.66 -1.43
C ARG A 124 -6.32 -0.01 -2.30
N PRO A 125 -6.09 -1.23 -2.80
CA PRO A 125 -7.09 -1.93 -3.58
C PRO A 125 -8.32 -2.24 -2.72
N VAL A 126 -9.50 -2.33 -3.35
CA VAL A 126 -10.79 -2.51 -2.65
C VAL A 126 -10.79 -3.76 -1.76
N TYR A 127 -10.07 -4.81 -2.17
CA TYR A 127 -9.95 -6.05 -1.41
C TYR A 127 -9.03 -5.96 -0.18
N TYR A 128 -8.20 -4.91 -0.05
CA TYR A 128 -7.20 -4.82 1.01
C TYR A 128 -7.84 -4.85 2.41
N LEU A 129 -8.86 -4.00 2.62
CA LEU A 129 -9.51 -3.85 3.92
C LEU A 129 -10.26 -5.13 4.38
N PRO A 130 -11.07 -5.81 3.55
CA PRO A 130 -11.69 -7.06 3.96
C PRO A 130 -10.67 -8.18 4.20
N LEU A 131 -9.63 -8.33 3.36
CA LEU A 131 -8.58 -9.33 3.58
C LEU A 131 -7.78 -9.08 4.86
N TRP A 132 -7.48 -7.81 5.16
CA TRP A 132 -6.83 -7.41 6.41
C TRP A 132 -7.68 -7.75 7.64
N LEU A 133 -9.00 -7.53 7.57
CA LEU A 133 -9.94 -7.93 8.63
C LEU A 133 -9.96 -9.45 8.82
N ILE A 134 -10.10 -10.22 7.73
CA ILE A 134 -10.10 -11.69 7.79
C ILE A 134 -8.80 -12.19 8.41
N MET A 135 -7.65 -11.69 7.95
CA MET A 135 -6.33 -12.03 8.50
C MET A 135 -6.26 -11.77 10.01
N THR A 136 -6.67 -10.59 10.45
CA THR A 136 -6.63 -10.19 11.87
C THR A 136 -7.52 -11.07 12.73
N VAL A 137 -8.74 -11.35 12.26
CA VAL A 137 -9.68 -12.23 12.95
C VAL A 137 -9.17 -13.67 13.00
N SER A 138 -8.67 -14.21 11.90
CA SER A 138 -8.07 -15.55 11.84
C SER A 138 -6.88 -15.69 12.80
N PHE A 139 -6.04 -14.65 12.90
CA PHE A 139 -4.92 -14.63 13.84
C PHE A 139 -5.39 -14.66 15.31
N ILE A 140 -6.36 -13.83 15.68
CA ILE A 140 -6.92 -13.80 17.05
C ILE A 140 -7.51 -15.18 17.42
N PHE A 141 -8.31 -15.77 16.53
CA PHE A 141 -8.89 -17.10 16.76
C PHE A 141 -7.83 -18.19 16.83
N SER A 142 -6.78 -18.13 16.00
CA SER A 142 -5.66 -19.06 16.05
C SER A 142 -5.00 -19.06 17.43
N VAL A 143 -4.66 -17.88 17.96
CA VAL A 143 -4.07 -17.73 19.30
C VAL A 143 -5.01 -18.29 20.38
N ALA A 144 -6.30 -17.91 20.36
CA ALA A 144 -7.27 -18.37 21.34
C ALA A 144 -7.42 -19.91 21.34
N LEU A 145 -7.50 -20.53 20.16
CA LEU A 145 -7.65 -21.97 20.03
C LEU A 145 -6.41 -22.74 20.49
N VAL A 146 -5.21 -22.22 20.22
CA VAL A 146 -3.96 -22.82 20.71
C VAL A 146 -3.89 -22.75 22.23
N ILE A 147 -4.26 -21.62 22.85
CA ILE A 147 -4.32 -21.47 24.31
C ILE A 147 -5.30 -22.47 24.92
N ILE A 148 -6.53 -22.54 24.40
CA ILE A 148 -7.55 -23.50 24.89
C ILE A 148 -7.07 -24.93 24.75
N GLY A 149 -6.48 -25.28 23.60
CA GLY A 149 -5.91 -26.60 23.35
C GLY A 149 -4.79 -26.95 24.35
N TYR A 150 -3.95 -25.97 24.71
CA TYR A 150 -2.88 -26.15 25.68
C TYR A 150 -3.40 -26.30 27.12
N LEU A 151 -4.40 -25.51 27.52
CA LEU A 151 -5.03 -25.64 28.85
C LEU A 151 -5.68 -27.02 29.03
N MET A 152 -6.41 -27.50 28.03
CA MET A 152 -7.01 -28.84 28.08
C MET A 152 -5.96 -29.96 28.09
N LEU A 153 -4.79 -29.76 27.48
CA LEU A 153 -3.66 -30.69 27.56
C LEU A 153 -3.16 -30.81 29.00
N LEU A 154 -2.94 -29.67 29.66
CA LEU A 154 -2.50 -29.61 31.06
C LEU A 154 -3.50 -30.30 31.99
N GLU A 155 -4.79 -29.98 31.90
CA GLU A 155 -5.84 -30.61 32.72
C GLU A 155 -5.85 -32.14 32.55
N SER A 156 -5.73 -32.63 31.32
CA SER A 156 -5.69 -34.07 31.04
C SER A 156 -4.46 -34.78 31.63
N SER A 157 -3.31 -34.09 31.66
CA SER A 157 -2.06 -34.61 32.23
C SER A 157 -2.08 -34.67 33.76
N ILE A 158 -2.76 -33.71 34.41
CA ILE A 158 -2.92 -33.65 35.87
C ILE A 158 -3.92 -34.72 36.33
N SER A 159 -5.04 -34.88 35.62
CA SER A 159 -6.07 -35.88 35.91
C SER A 159 -5.55 -37.33 35.83
N THR A 160 -4.59 -37.59 34.94
CA THR A 160 -3.97 -38.91 34.80
C THR A 160 -2.89 -39.19 35.85
N ARG A 161 -2.24 -38.17 36.41
CA ARG A 161 -1.29 -38.34 37.54
C ARG A 161 -1.98 -38.59 38.88
N GLY A 162 -3.16 -38.01 39.13
CA GLY A 162 -3.91 -38.22 40.37
C GLY A 162 -4.63 -39.58 40.50
N LYS A 163 -4.59 -40.42 39.46
CA LYS A 163 -5.21 -41.76 39.42
C LYS A 163 -4.19 -42.91 39.49
N ARG A 164 -2.91 -42.62 39.70
CA ARG A 164 -1.87 -43.63 39.99
C ARG A 164 -1.53 -43.64 41.46
#